data_AF-A0A6J0SM24-F1
#
_entry.id   AF-A0A6J0SM24-F1
#
_cell.length_a   1.000
_cell.length_b   1.000
_cell.length_c   1.000
_cell.angle_alpha   90.00
_cell.angle_beta   90.00
_cell.angle_gamma   90.00
#
_symmetry.space_group_name_H-M   'P 1'
#
loop_
_entity.id
_entity.type
_entity.pdbx_description
1 polymer ?
#
loop_
_entity_poly.entity_id
_entity_poly.type
_entity_poly.pdbx_seq_one_letter_code
_entity_poly.pdbx_strand_id
1 'polypeptide(L)'
;MDMSSLVSVLLGNYVPWLVGLTREDAHRIFPYFQKNVYNILRESGYMHIQATKPDTAGCGLNNCPVGLAAYILEKFSTWTDNSFRNLNDGGLERKYTLDELLTNVMIYWVTSSIVSSMRFYKENFSTNPNTTPAAR
;
A
#
# COMPACT_ATOMS: atom_id res chain seq x y z
N MET A 1 -9.69 -11.50 5.04
CA MET A 1 -8.95 -12.63 5.63
C MET A 1 -9.80 -13.14 6.76
N ASP A 2 -10.38 -14.33 6.61
CA ASP A 2 -11.23 -14.91 7.66
C ASP A 2 -10.40 -15.27 8.89
N MET A 3 -11.02 -15.19 10.07
CA MET A 3 -10.39 -15.54 11.36
C MET A 3 -9.80 -16.96 11.34
N SER A 4 -10.49 -17.89 10.66
CA SER A 4 -10.03 -19.27 10.45
C SER A 4 -8.72 -19.34 9.64
N SER A 5 -8.58 -18.50 8.61
CA SER A 5 -7.38 -18.44 7.78
C SER A 5 -6.17 -17.92 8.57
N LEU A 6 -6.41 -16.95 9.46
CA LEU A 6 -5.37 -16.34 10.29
C LEU A 6 -4.87 -17.31 11.38
N VAL A 7 -5.79 -18.06 11.98
CA VAL A 7 -5.47 -19.15 12.93
C VAL A 7 -4.74 -20.30 12.24
N SER A 8 -5.17 -20.69 11.04
CA SER A 8 -4.52 -21.72 10.22
C SER A 8 -3.08 -21.32 9.83
N VAL A 9 -2.85 -20.05 9.49
CA VAL A 9 -1.51 -19.50 9.25
C VAL A 9 -0.64 -19.53 10.51
N LEU A 10 -1.18 -19.18 11.68
CA LEU A 10 -0.38 -19.21 12.92
C LEU A 10 -0.05 -20.64 13.38
N LEU A 11 -0.99 -21.57 13.20
CA LEU A 11 -0.85 -22.97 13.59
C LEU A 11 -0.06 -23.80 12.57
N GLY A 12 -0.09 -23.47 11.28
CA GLY A 12 0.60 -24.22 10.23
C GLY A 12 2.12 -24.27 10.38
N ASN A 13 2.72 -23.33 11.11
CA ASN A 13 4.16 -23.32 11.42
C ASN A 13 4.53 -24.36 12.49
N TYR A 14 3.63 -24.61 13.45
CA TYR A 14 3.87 -25.55 14.56
C TYR A 14 3.24 -26.92 14.33
N VAL A 15 2.14 -26.97 13.56
CA VAL A 15 1.27 -28.14 13.42
C VAL A 15 0.76 -28.31 11.96
N PRO A 16 1.65 -28.46 10.96
CA PRO A 16 1.28 -28.48 9.54
C PRO A 16 0.30 -29.61 9.14
N TRP A 17 0.28 -30.73 9.87
CA TRP A 17 -0.65 -31.84 9.60
C TRP A 17 -2.13 -31.44 9.76
N LEU A 18 -2.44 -30.49 10.64
CA LEU A 18 -3.82 -30.07 10.94
C LEU A 18 -4.45 -29.25 9.81
N VAL A 19 -3.62 -28.73 8.90
CA VAL A 19 -4.02 -27.89 7.76
C VAL A 19 -3.91 -28.66 6.43
N GLY A 20 -3.50 -29.93 6.46
CA GLY A 20 -3.29 -30.74 5.26
C GLY A 20 -2.04 -30.37 4.46
N LEU A 21 -1.09 -29.62 5.05
CA LEU A 21 0.22 -29.37 4.45
C LEU A 21 1.23 -30.44 4.89
N THR A 22 1.99 -30.95 3.92
CA THR A 22 3.21 -31.70 4.15
C THR A 22 4.26 -30.82 4.86
N ARG A 23 5.09 -31.38 5.76
CA ARG A 23 6.07 -30.60 6.55
C ARG A 23 7.03 -29.81 5.67
N GLU A 24 7.37 -30.39 4.53
CA GLU A 24 8.27 -29.83 3.52
C GLU A 24 7.63 -28.64 2.79
N ASP A 25 6.32 -28.70 2.52
CA ASP A 25 5.58 -27.62 1.87
C ASP A 25 5.36 -26.46 2.82
N ALA A 26 5.08 -26.74 4.10
CA ALA A 26 4.99 -25.71 5.13
C ALA A 26 6.31 -24.94 5.24
N HIS A 27 7.45 -25.63 5.32
CA HIS A 27 8.76 -25.00 5.38
C HIS A 27 9.12 -24.15 4.14
N ARG A 28 8.61 -24.50 2.96
CA ARG A 28 8.83 -23.72 1.73
C ARG A 28 7.87 -22.55 1.59
N ILE A 29 6.62 -22.69 2.00
CA ILE A 29 5.57 -21.69 1.78
C ILE A 29 5.61 -20.61 2.88
N PHE A 30 5.86 -20.99 4.14
CA PHE A 30 5.88 -20.07 5.27
C PHE A 30 6.85 -18.88 5.15
N PRO A 31 8.14 -19.05 4.79
CA PRO A 31 9.06 -17.92 4.73
C PRO A 31 8.67 -16.89 3.66
N TYR A 32 8.11 -17.34 2.52
CA TYR A 32 7.59 -16.44 1.49
C TYR A 32 6.30 -15.76 1.95
N PHE A 33 5.39 -16.52 2.57
CA PHE A 33 4.14 -15.97 3.09
C PHE A 33 4.41 -14.91 4.16
N GLN A 34 5.29 -15.21 5.12
CA GLN A 34 5.67 -14.30 6.18
C GLN A 34 6.33 -13.03 5.64
N LYS A 35 7.27 -13.16 4.68
CA LYS A 35 7.90 -12.01 4.02
C LYS A 35 6.88 -11.17 3.26
N ASN A 36 5.96 -11.80 2.54
CA ASN A 36 4.94 -11.09 1.75
C ASN A 36 3.91 -10.39 2.65
N VAL A 37 3.41 -11.06 3.69
CA VAL A 37 2.48 -10.46 4.66
C VAL A 37 3.14 -9.30 5.39
N TYR A 38 4.40 -9.47 5.81
CA TYR A 38 5.16 -8.38 6.43
C TYR A 38 5.30 -7.18 5.49
N ASN A 39 5.65 -7.40 4.23
CA ASN A 39 5.76 -6.33 3.24
C ASN A 39 4.41 -5.65 2.97
N ILE A 40 3.33 -6.42 2.86
CA ILE A 40 1.98 -5.87 2.67
C ILE A 40 1.59 -4.99 3.86
N LEU A 41 1.78 -5.47 5.09
CA LEU A 41 1.47 -4.69 6.30
C LEU A 41 2.33 -3.42 6.38
N ARG A 42 3.62 -3.52 6.02
CA ARG A 42 4.54 -2.38 6.03
C ARG A 42 4.18 -1.32 4.98
N GLU A 43 3.74 -1.73 3.79
CA GLU A 43 3.44 -0.80 2.68
C GLU A 43 1.99 -0.33 2.59
N SER A 44 1.05 -1.02 3.24
CA SER A 44 -0.39 -0.70 3.14
C SER A 44 -0.85 0.47 4.00
N GLY A 45 0.04 1.11 4.78
CA GLY A 45 -0.32 2.22 5.66
C GLY A 45 -0.98 3.40 4.94
N TYR A 46 -0.47 3.77 3.76
CA TYR A 46 -1.06 4.84 2.94
C TYR A 46 -2.49 4.50 2.52
N MET A 47 -2.73 3.24 2.13
CA MET A 47 -4.01 2.75 1.66
C MET A 47 -5.04 2.78 2.79
N HIS A 48 -4.64 2.38 4.00
CA HIS A 48 -5.52 2.36 5.17
C HIS A 48 -5.99 3.76 5.58
N ILE A 49 -5.08 4.75 5.63
CA ILE A 49 -5.46 6.12 5.97
C ILE A 49 -6.33 6.78 4.89
N GLN A 50 -6.01 6.53 3.61
CA GLN A 50 -6.80 7.04 2.48
C GLN A 50 -8.21 6.42 2.41
N ALA A 51 -8.33 5.13 2.72
CA ALA A 51 -9.62 4.44 2.74
C ALA A 51 -10.53 4.90 3.89
N THR A 52 -9.97 5.35 5.01
CA THR A 52 -10.74 5.67 6.22
C THR A 52 -10.99 7.17 6.40
N LYS A 53 -9.93 7.98 6.27
CA LYS A 53 -9.93 9.43 6.57
C LYS A 53 -9.16 10.23 5.51
N PRO A 54 -9.62 10.22 4.24
CA PRO A 54 -8.93 10.89 3.14
C PRO A 54 -8.82 12.41 3.34
N ASP A 55 -9.87 13.06 3.87
CA ASP A 55 -9.89 14.52 4.08
C ASP A 55 -8.89 14.99 5.16
N THR A 56 -8.66 14.18 6.19
CA THR A 56 -7.70 14.51 7.26
C THR A 56 -6.27 14.47 6.73
N ALA A 57 -5.90 13.39 6.03
CA ALA A 57 -4.56 13.27 5.45
C ALA A 57 -4.35 14.26 4.29
N GLY A 58 -5.34 14.40 3.40
CA GLY A 58 -5.24 15.22 2.21
C GLY A 58 -5.19 16.73 2.51
N CYS A 59 -5.81 17.21 3.59
CA CYS A 59 -5.72 18.62 4.00
C CYS A 59 -4.26 19.01 4.29
N GLY A 60 -3.51 18.20 5.04
CA GLY A 60 -2.09 18.46 5.31
C GLY A 60 -1.23 18.47 4.04
N LEU A 61 -1.53 17.61 3.08
CA LEU A 61 -0.78 17.51 1.82
C LEU A 61 -1.08 18.66 0.86
N ASN A 62 -2.33 19.13 0.79
CA ASN A 62 -2.69 20.28 -0.05
C ASN A 62 -2.05 21.59 0.43
N ASN A 63 -1.77 21.73 1.72
CA ASN A 63 -1.19 22.95 2.27
C ASN A 63 0.35 22.97 2.23
N CYS A 64 1.00 21.83 2.00
CA CYS A 64 2.46 21.71 2.05
C CYS A 64 3.01 21.00 0.80
N PRO A 65 3.68 21.72 -0.13
CA PRO A 65 4.19 21.12 -1.36
C PRO A 65 5.31 20.10 -1.08
N VAL A 66 6.10 20.33 -0.02
CA VAL A 66 7.12 19.38 0.44
C VAL A 66 6.48 18.10 0.98
N GLY A 67 5.39 18.22 1.73
CA GLY A 67 4.64 17.08 2.24
C GLY A 67 4.00 16.27 1.11
N LEU A 68 3.40 16.94 0.12
CA LEU A 68 2.86 16.30 -1.07
C LEU A 68 3.95 15.56 -1.87
N ALA A 69 5.08 16.22 -2.12
CA ALA A 69 6.20 15.62 -2.83
C ALA A 69 6.72 14.38 -2.10
N ALA A 70 7.00 14.48 -0.80
CA ALA A 70 7.47 13.34 -0.02
C ALA A 70 6.47 12.16 -0.06
N TYR A 71 5.18 12.45 0.03
CA TYR A 71 4.12 11.44 0.02
C TYR A 71 4.00 10.70 -1.33
N ILE A 72 4.19 11.40 -2.45
CA ILE A 72 4.13 10.82 -3.79
C ILE A 72 5.45 10.12 -4.14
N LEU A 73 6.59 10.77 -3.91
CA LEU A 73 7.91 10.28 -4.32
C LEU A 73 8.33 9.01 -3.59
N GLU A 74 7.93 8.84 -2.32
CA GLU A 74 8.17 7.59 -1.59
C GLU A 74 7.62 6.37 -2.34
N LYS A 75 6.48 6.51 -3.04
CA LYS A 75 5.89 5.45 -3.86
C LYS A 75 6.67 5.19 -5.14
N PHE A 76 7.17 6.23 -5.80
CA PHE A 76 8.07 6.06 -6.95
C PHE A 76 9.35 5.32 -6.58
N SER A 77 9.89 5.55 -5.38
CA SER A 77 11.03 4.78 -4.85
C SER A 77 10.66 3.32 -4.62
N THR A 78 9.74 3.06 -3.68
CA THR A 78 9.45 1.71 -3.20
C THR A 78 8.82 0.82 -4.27
N TRP A 79 7.95 1.35 -5.13
CA TRP A 79 7.27 0.55 -6.16
C TRP A 79 8.13 0.32 -7.40
N THR A 80 9.23 1.06 -7.58
CA THR A 80 10.19 0.78 -8.66
C THR A 80 11.09 -0.39 -8.31
N ASP A 81 11.70 -0.34 -7.13
CA ASP A 81 12.51 -1.43 -6.59
C ASP A 81 12.51 -1.35 -5.06
N ASN A 82 12.13 -2.45 -4.41
CA ASN A 82 12.14 -2.57 -2.96
C ASN A 82 13.53 -2.32 -2.35
N SER A 83 14.61 -2.52 -3.12
CA SER A 83 15.99 -2.27 -2.70
C SER A 83 16.29 -0.78 -2.47
N PHE A 84 15.60 0.11 -3.18
CA PHE A 84 15.86 1.56 -3.16
C PHE A 84 15.55 2.21 -1.81
N ARG A 85 14.72 1.56 -0.99
CA ARG A 85 14.38 1.99 0.36
C ARG A 85 15.58 2.06 1.32
N ASN A 86 16.63 1.30 1.03
CA ASN A 86 17.84 1.27 1.84
C ASN A 86 18.87 2.31 1.39
N LEU A 87 18.58 3.07 0.32
CA LEU A 87 19.43 4.13 -0.18
C LEU A 87 19.07 5.45 0.49
N ASN A 88 20.08 6.29 0.74
CA ASN A 88 19.90 7.60 1.38
C ASN A 88 19.06 8.58 0.55
N ASP A 89 19.09 8.43 -0.78
CA ASP A 89 18.37 9.24 -1.77
C ASP A 89 17.04 8.59 -2.21
N GLY A 90 16.71 7.40 -1.69
CA GLY A 90 15.56 6.62 -2.12
C GLY A 90 15.65 6.15 -3.58
N GLY A 91 16.81 6.22 -4.24
CA GLY A 91 17.00 5.76 -5.63
C GLY A 91 16.09 6.43 -6.67
N LEU A 92 15.57 7.63 -6.39
CA LEU A 92 14.56 8.29 -7.24
C LEU A 92 15.09 8.60 -8.65
N GLU A 93 16.34 9.05 -8.75
CA GLU A 93 16.97 9.45 -10.02
C GLU A 93 17.55 8.27 -10.82
N ARG A 94 17.43 7.02 -10.31
CA ARG A 94 17.99 5.84 -11.01
C ARG A 94 17.22 5.44 -12.25
N LYS A 95 15.91 5.69 -12.26
CA LYS A 95 14.99 5.27 -13.33
C LYS A 95 14.27 6.43 -13.97
N TYR A 96 13.96 7.46 -13.19
CA TYR A 96 13.23 8.65 -13.65
C TYR A 96 14.11 9.88 -13.51
N THR A 97 13.90 10.85 -14.37
CA THR A 97 14.51 12.17 -14.20
C THR A 97 13.76 12.96 -13.13
N LEU A 98 14.44 13.91 -12.50
CA LEU A 98 13.81 14.76 -11.49
C LEU A 98 12.62 15.55 -12.07
N ASP A 99 12.72 16.00 -13.33
CA ASP A 99 11.66 16.73 -14.01
C ASP A 99 10.40 15.88 -14.22
N GLU A 100 10.53 14.60 -14.56
CA GLU A 100 9.38 13.69 -14.70
C GLU A 100 8.67 13.48 -13.36
N LEU A 101 9.45 13.28 -12.30
CA LEU A 101 8.93 13.09 -10.95
C LEU A 101 8.21 14.36 -10.47
N LEU A 102 8.83 15.53 -10.62
CA LEU A 102 8.25 16.81 -10.24
C LEU A 102 7.03 17.15 -11.09
N THR A 103 7.02 16.80 -12.38
CA THR A 103 5.84 16.97 -13.23
C THR A 103 4.64 16.25 -12.65
N ASN A 104 4.81 15.00 -12.19
CA ASN A 104 3.74 14.26 -11.54
C ASN A 104 3.25 14.96 -10.26
N VAL A 105 4.17 15.37 -9.39
CA VAL A 105 3.82 16.11 -8.15
C VAL A 105 3.08 17.41 -8.47
N MET A 106 3.52 18.15 -9.49
CA MET A 106 2.92 19.42 -9.91
C MET A 106 1.50 19.25 -10.45
N ILE A 107 1.18 18.14 -11.11
CA ILE A 107 -0.19 17.83 -11.51
C ILE A 107 -1.10 17.78 -10.28
N TYR A 108 -0.71 17.06 -9.23
CA TYR A 108 -1.50 16.99 -7.99
C TYR A 108 -1.56 18.33 -7.25
N TRP A 109 -0.45 19.07 -7.22
CA TRP A 109 -0.35 20.35 -6.53
C TRP A 109 -1.22 21.43 -7.17
N VAL A 110 -1.03 21.69 -8.46
CA VAL A 110 -1.71 22.77 -9.19
C VAL A 110 -3.22 22.53 -9.28
N THR A 111 -3.63 21.26 -9.37
CA THR A 111 -5.06 20.92 -9.41
C THR A 111 -5.69 20.75 -8.02
N SER A 112 -4.89 20.80 -6.94
CA SER A 112 -5.33 20.55 -5.56
C SER A 112 -6.13 19.24 -5.41
N SER A 113 -5.79 18.23 -6.23
CA SER A 113 -6.59 17.01 -6.42
C SER A 113 -6.17 15.85 -5.52
N ILE A 114 -5.25 16.06 -4.56
CA ILE A 114 -4.81 14.99 -3.66
C ILE A 114 -5.96 14.49 -2.77
N VAL A 115 -6.84 15.38 -2.30
CA VAL A 115 -7.98 14.98 -1.46
C VAL A 115 -8.99 14.16 -2.27
N SER A 116 -9.31 14.61 -3.49
CA SER A 116 -10.27 13.91 -4.36
C SER A 116 -9.72 12.56 -4.82
N SER A 117 -8.41 12.45 -5.11
CA SER A 117 -7.78 11.18 -5.44
C SER A 117 -7.77 10.20 -4.25
N MET A 118 -7.57 10.68 -3.02
CA MET A 118 -7.66 9.82 -1.83
C MET A 118 -9.08 9.33 -1.54
N ARG A 119 -10.11 10.14 -1.80
CA ARG A 119 -11.52 9.73 -1.65
C ARG A 119 -11.88 8.52 -2.52
N PHE A 120 -11.21 8.35 -3.66
CA PHE A 120 -11.37 7.13 -4.48
C PHE A 120 -11.14 5.86 -3.66
N TYR A 121 -10.13 5.82 -2.79
CA TYR A 121 -9.89 4.67 -1.93
C TYR A 121 -11.07 4.44 -0.99
N LYS A 122 -11.54 5.49 -0.30
CA LYS A 122 -12.67 5.39 0.61
C LYS A 122 -13.91 4.81 -0.07
N GLU A 123 -14.26 5.25 -1.27
CA GLU A 123 -15.43 4.74 -1.99
C GLU A 123 -15.27 3.26 -2.39
N ASN A 124 -14.10 2.87 -2.88
CA ASN A 124 -13.83 1.48 -3.27
C ASN A 124 -13.83 0.52 -2.07
N PHE A 125 -13.33 0.95 -0.91
CA PHE A 125 -13.31 0.12 0.29
C PHE A 125 -14.63 0.13 1.07
N SER A 126 -15.50 1.13 0.85
CA SER A 126 -16.82 1.22 1.50
C SER A 126 -17.92 0.46 0.75
N THR A 127 -17.66 0.04 -0.49
CA THR A 127 -18.66 -0.65 -1.31
C THR A 127 -18.84 -2.08 -0.79
N ASN A 128 -20.01 -2.35 -0.19
CA ASN A 128 -20.39 -3.70 0.19
C ASN A 128 -20.68 -4.51 -1.11
N PRO A 129 -20.05 -5.68 -1.32
CA PRO A 129 -20.26 -6.48 -2.53
C PRO A 129 -21.72 -6.92 -2.75
N ASN A 130 -22.56 -6.86 -1.70
CA ASN A 130 -23.97 -7.21 -1.77
C ASN A 130 -24.89 -6.02 -2.09
N THR A 131 -24.36 -4.79 -2.16
CA THR A 131 -25.12 -3.61 -2.59
C THR A 131 -24.56 -3.15 -3.92
N THR A 132 -25.12 -3.69 -5.01
CA THR A 132 -24.96 -3.13 -6.34
C THR A 132 -25.37 -1.65 -6.27
N PRO A 133 -24.50 -0.69 -6.62
CA PRO A 133 -24.94 0.69 -6.74
C PRO A 133 -25.90 0.73 -7.92
N ALA A 134 -27.16 1.11 -7.68
CA ALA A 134 -28.02 1.57 -8.76
C ALA A 134 -27.26 2.71 -9.45
N ALA A 135 -27.00 2.53 -10.74
CA ALA A 135 -26.32 3.50 -11.59
C ALA A 135 -26.86 4.92 -11.31
N ARG A 136 -25.96 5.86 -11.08
CA ARG A 136 -26.24 7.29 -11.15
C ARG A 136 -25.70 7.82 -12.46
#